data_AF-A0A5C8WVC3-F1
#
_entry.id   AF-A0A5C8WVC3-F1
#
_cell.length_a   1.000
_cell.length_b   1.000
_cell.length_c   1.000
_cell.angle_alpha   90.00
_cell.angle_beta   90.00
_cell.angle_gamma   90.00
#
_symmetry.space_group_name_H-M   'P 1'
#
loop_
_entity.id
_entity.type
_entity.pdbx_description
1 polymer ?
#
loop_
_entity_poly.entity_id
_entity_poly.type
_entity_poly.pdbx_seq_one_letter_code
_entity_poly.pdbx_strand_id
1 'polypeptide(L)' 'MHKVWLLFDPRRTLVALFTFLFVLALLIHFILLSTSRFNWLEGAKDSKAASLQIVAPTPA' A
#
# COMPACT_ATOMS: atom_id res chain seq x y z
N MET A 1 7.96 -14.76 35.23
CA MET A 1 7.28 -14.68 33.92
C MET A 1 8.19 -15.14 32.74
N HIS A 2 9.10 -16.11 32.91
CA HIS A 2 9.87 -16.69 31.80
C HIS A 2 9.26 -17.99 31.26
N LYS A 3 8.31 -18.60 32.01
CA LYS A 3 7.71 -19.89 31.68
C LYS A 3 6.88 -19.87 30.39
N VAL A 4 6.50 -18.68 29.91
CA VAL A 4 5.83 -18.51 28.61
C VAL A 4 6.71 -19.05 27.46
N TRP A 5 8.04 -18.97 27.60
CA TRP A 5 8.99 -19.52 26.62
C TRP A 5 9.17 -21.05 26.69
N LEU A 6 8.65 -21.72 27.72
CA LEU A 6 8.63 -23.19 27.82
C LEU A 6 7.41 -23.80 27.10
N LEU A 7 6.35 -23.02 26.90
CA LEU A 7 5.13 -23.42 26.18
C LEU A 7 5.13 -22.97 24.72
N PHE A 8 5.73 -21.82 24.44
CA PHE A 8 5.82 -21.26 23.10
C PHE A 8 7.26 -21.32 22.61
N ASP A 9 7.50 -22.12 21.56
CA ASP A 9 8.79 -22.15 20.88
C ASP A 9 9.18 -20.74 20.43
N PRO A 10 10.26 -20.14 21.00
CA PRO A 10 10.61 -18.73 20.83
C PRO A 10 10.67 -18.30 19.37
N ARG A 11 11.18 -19.19 18.52
CA ARG A 11 11.29 -18.99 17.08
C ARG A 11 9.92 -18.85 16.43
N ARG A 12 8.96 -19.73 16.76
CA ARG A 12 7.64 -19.74 16.15
C ARG A 12 6.83 -18.52 16.56
N THR A 13 6.89 -18.11 17.82
CA THR A 13 6.20 -16.90 18.31
C THR A 13 6.76 -15.63 17.68
N LEU A 14 8.09 -15.50 17.55
CA LEU A 14 8.70 -14.36 16.86
C LEU A 14 8.32 -14.32 15.38
N VAL A 15 8.38 -15.46 14.69
CA VAL A 15 7.99 -15.56 13.27
C VAL A 15 6.50 -15.28 13.08
N ALA A 16 5.63 -15.80 13.96
CA ALA A 16 4.19 -15.56 13.89
C ALA A 16 3.85 -14.08 14.12
N LEU A 17 4.46 -13.44 15.11
CA LEU A 17 4.30 -12.01 15.35
C LEU A 17 4.77 -11.19 14.14
N PHE A 18 5.98 -11.47 13.64
CA PHE A 18 6.55 -10.74 12.51
C PHE A 18 5.70 -10.91 11.25
N THR A 19 5.29 -12.14 10.94
CA THR A 19 4.44 -12.45 9.78
C THR A 19 3.07 -11.79 9.92
N PHE A 20 2.46 -11.82 11.11
CA PHE A 20 1.17 -11.17 11.37
C PHE A 20 1.25 -9.66 11.13
N LEU A 21 2.23 -8.98 11.73
CA LEU A 21 2.42 -7.54 11.56
C LEU A 21 2.76 -7.19 10.12
N PHE A 22 3.59 -8.00 9.44
CA PHE A 22 3.99 -7.77 8.07
C PHE A 22 2.81 -7.91 7.10
N VAL A 23 2.01 -8.98 7.24
CA VAL A 23 0.80 -9.16 6.43
C VAL A 23 -0.18 -8.02 6.69
N LEU A 24 -0.39 -7.63 7.94
CA LEU A 24 -1.26 -6.51 8.29
C LEU A 24 -0.79 -5.20 7.65
N ALA A 25 0.52 -4.93 7.68
CA ALA A 25 1.11 -3.75 7.04
C ALA A 25 0.88 -3.76 5.53
N LEU A 26 1.17 -4.88 4.85
CA LEU A 26 0.91 -5.01 3.41
C LEU A 26 -0.57 -4.80 3.08
N LEU A 27 -1.48 -5.39 3.85
CA LEU A 27 -2.92 -5.27 3.64
C LEU A 27 -3.37 -3.80 3.69
N ILE A 28 -2.89 -3.03 4.68
CA ILE A 28 -3.17 -1.60 4.79
C ILE A 28 -2.59 -0.84 3.59
N HIS A 29 -1.34 -1.09 3.21
CA HIS A 29 -0.72 -0.42 2.06
C HIS A 29 -1.46 -0.72 0.76
N PHE A 30 -1.84 -1.98 0.52
CA PHE A 30 -2.62 -2.38 -0.65
C PHE A 30 -4.01 -1.71 -0.68
N ILE A 31 -4.67 -1.52 0.47
CA ILE A 31 -5.94 -0.78 0.54
C ILE A 31 -5.75 0.69 0.17
N LEU A 32 -4.73 1.34 0.74
CA LEU A 32 -4.42 2.74 0.41
C LEU A 32 -4.07 2.90 -1.06
N LEU A 33 -3.25 1.98 -1.59
CA LEU A 33 -2.86 1.98 -2.99
C LEU A 33 -4.02 1.61 -3.93
N SER A 34 -4.95 0.75 -3.52
CA SER A 34 -6.12 0.42 -4.34
C SER A 34 -7.14 1.57 -4.39
N THR A 35 -7.10 2.50 -3.44
CA THR A 35 -8.07 3.58 -3.34
C THR A 35 -7.64 4.76 -4.22
N SER A 36 -8.50 5.21 -5.14
CA SER A 36 -8.20 6.26 -6.14
C SER A 36 -7.66 7.58 -5.57
N ARG A 37 -7.95 7.87 -4.29
CA ARG A 37 -7.55 9.11 -3.60
C ARG A 37 -6.24 9.01 -2.83
N PHE A 38 -5.83 7.80 -2.41
CA PHE A 38 -4.61 7.58 -1.62
C PHE A 38 -3.56 6.74 -2.37
N ASN A 39 -3.85 6.37 -3.61
CA ASN A 39 -2.91 5.73 -4.51
C ASN A 39 -1.80 6.72 -4.91
N TRP A 40 -0.71 6.70 -4.17
CA TRP A 40 0.45 7.56 -4.43
C TRP A 40 1.23 7.14 -5.68
N LEU A 41 1.04 5.92 -6.20
CA LEU A 41 1.67 5.44 -7.44
C LEU A 41 0.94 5.94 -8.70
N GLU A 42 -0.38 6.08 -8.63
CA GLU A 42 -1.23 6.69 -9.66
C GLU A 42 -1.24 8.23 -9.57
N GLY A 43 -0.35 8.79 -8.73
CA GLY A 43 -0.09 10.20 -8.47
C GLY A 43 -0.96 11.17 -9.24
N ALA A 44 -1.98 11.73 -8.58
CA ALA A 44 -2.85 12.73 -9.17
C ALA A 44 -3.27 12.37 -10.61
N LYS A 45 -4.21 11.42 -10.74
CA LYS A 45 -5.39 11.73 -11.56
C LYS A 45 -6.16 12.88 -10.90
N ASP A 46 -5.48 14.02 -10.78
CA ASP A 46 -6.07 15.27 -11.17
C ASP A 46 -6.88 14.95 -12.42
N SER A 47 -8.16 15.24 -12.37
CA SER A 47 -9.06 15.34 -13.50
C SER A 47 -8.60 16.45 -14.46
N LYS A 48 -7.33 16.40 -14.87
CA LYS A 48 -6.56 17.36 -15.65
C LYS A 48 -5.67 16.66 -16.69
N ALA A 49 -5.79 15.34 -16.83
CA ALA A 49 -5.36 14.59 -18.03
C ALA A 49 -6.51 14.37 -19.03
N ALA A 50 -7.66 15.03 -18.84
CA ALA A 50 -8.73 15.11 -19.85
C ALA A 50 -8.69 16.42 -20.66
N SER A 51 -7.72 17.32 -20.41
CA SER A 51 -7.67 18.63 -21.07
C SER A 51 -6.27 19.12 -21.43
N LEU A 52 -5.29 18.22 -21.60
CA LEU A 52 -4.23 18.49 -22.58
C LEU A 52 -4.81 18.20 -23.97
N GLN A 53 -5.86 18.93 -24.33
CA GLN A 53 -6.22 19.14 -25.72
C GLN A 53 -5.03 19.88 -26.30
N ILE A 54 -4.18 19.11 -26.99
CA ILE A 54 -3.26 19.63 -27.98
C ILE A 54 -4.17 20.30 -29.02
N VAL A 55 -4.44 21.59 -28.81
CA VAL A 55 -4.97 22.47 -29.83
C VAL A 55 -3.90 22.49 -30.91
N ALA A 56 -4.06 21.62 -31.90
CA ALA A 56 -3.34 21.74 -33.15
C ALA A 56 -3.74 23.10 -33.74
N PRO A 57 -2.79 24.04 -33.96
CA PRO A 57 -3.13 25.23 -34.71
C PRO A 57 -3.37 24.77 -36.15
N THR A 58 -4.63 24.76 -36.58
CA THR A 58 -4.96 24.70 -38.00
C THR A 58 -4.38 25.94 -38.68
N PRO A 59 -3.40 25.81 -39.59
CA PRO A 59 -2.97 26.94 -40.41
C PRO A 59 -4.06 27.27 -41.45
N ALA A 60 -4.07 28.57 -41.81
CA ALA A 60 -4.98 29.33 -42.67
C ALA A 60 -5.63 28.60 -43.87
#